data_AF-V4JNX5-F1
#
_entry.id   AF-V4JNX5-F1
#
_cell.length_a   1.000
_cell.length_b   1.000
_cell.length_c   1.000
_cell.angle_alpha   90.00
_cell.angle_beta   90.00
_cell.angle_gamma   90.00
#
_symmetry.space_group_name_H-M   'P 1'
#
loop_
_entity.id
_entity.type
_entity.pdbx_description
1 polymer ?
#
loop_
_entity_poly.entity_id
_entity_poly.type
_entity_poly.pdbx_seq_one_letter_code
_entity_poly.pdbx_strand_id
1 'polypeptide(L)'
;MAGKAWHGADRSKYVWFPTIDYDKCTGCGLCLLTCGSDVFRWDPEGGLPVVANPGNCVLGCTTCARLCPEDAITFPDDPKRFIRSVIIKEKAFPTVREELKERLSKYPDRRVSAEKAVTLGPSPEFSKWHGIDRRAINWGPVIDEDKCVGCGMCVVQCSERRNVFGFDEKGRKAVVLAPQNCMVGCNNCQIACLWDAIKFPDPSELKELARKLVDSGRAREELEARLKQNPNLLIRLPPARPMS
;
A
#
# COMPACT_ATOMS: atom_id res chain seq x y z
N MET A 1 12.74 6.51 16.59
CA MET A 1 11.74 5.49 16.23
C MET A 1 12.49 4.26 15.76
N ALA A 2 12.45 3.16 16.52
CA ALA A 2 13.04 1.90 16.07
C ALA A 2 12.27 1.44 14.82
N GLY A 3 12.94 1.37 13.67
CA GLY A 3 12.35 0.92 12.42
C GLY A 3 11.78 -0.47 12.63
N LYS A 4 10.47 -0.64 12.44
CA LYS A 4 9.83 -1.95 12.53
C LYS A 4 10.51 -2.89 11.53
N ALA A 5 10.83 -4.10 11.97
CA ALA A 5 11.34 -5.13 11.07
C ALA A 5 10.28 -5.45 9.99
N TRP A 6 10.72 -5.73 8.77
CA TRP A 6 9.90 -6.20 7.68
C TRP A 6 10.19 -7.69 7.48
N HIS A 7 9.35 -8.57 8.03
CA HIS A 7 9.52 -10.02 7.95
C HIS A 7 10.93 -10.49 8.37
N GLY A 8 11.42 -9.95 9.49
CA GLY A 8 12.77 -10.23 10.02
C GLY A 8 13.87 -9.30 9.48
N ALA A 9 13.63 -8.61 8.37
CA ALA A 9 14.57 -7.63 7.83
C ALA A 9 14.57 -6.34 8.65
N ASP A 10 15.73 -5.89 9.10
CA ASP A 10 15.87 -4.55 9.67
C ASP A 10 15.64 -3.49 8.58
N ARG A 11 14.52 -2.78 8.68
CA ARG A 11 14.09 -1.76 7.74
C ARG A 11 15.12 -0.65 7.55
N SER A 12 15.91 -0.33 8.56
CA SER A 12 16.88 0.77 8.52
C SER A 12 18.05 0.51 7.56
N LYS A 13 18.31 -0.77 7.22
CA LYS A 13 19.37 -1.18 6.27
C LYS A 13 19.02 -0.90 4.81
N TYR A 14 17.81 -0.43 4.53
CA TYR A 14 17.26 -0.33 3.19
C TYR A 14 16.77 1.07 2.85
N VAL A 15 17.17 1.57 1.70
CA VAL A 15 16.74 2.88 1.16
C VAL A 15 15.52 2.64 0.26
N TRP A 16 14.33 2.83 0.82
CA TRP A 16 13.06 2.73 0.09
C TRP A 16 12.07 3.78 0.58
N PHE A 17 11.90 4.86 -0.17
CA PHE A 17 10.91 5.89 0.13
C PHE A 17 10.63 6.71 -1.14
N PRO A 18 9.47 7.39 -1.21
CA PRO A 18 9.13 8.20 -2.36
C PRO A 18 10.01 9.45 -2.47
N THR A 19 10.32 9.86 -3.69
CA THR A 19 10.83 11.21 -4.03
C THR A 19 9.75 11.96 -4.81
N ILE A 20 9.65 13.28 -4.61
CA ILE A 20 8.67 14.13 -5.30
C ILE A 20 9.39 15.02 -6.32
N ASP A 21 8.93 14.97 -7.56
CA ASP A 21 9.24 15.93 -8.61
C ASP A 21 8.27 17.11 -8.49
N TYR A 22 8.76 18.23 -7.94
CA TYR A 22 7.93 19.40 -7.66
C TYR A 22 7.53 20.18 -8.92
N ASP A 23 8.21 19.99 -10.04
CA ASP A 23 7.82 20.63 -11.31
C ASP A 23 6.54 19.99 -11.88
N LYS A 24 6.27 18.74 -11.53
CA LYS A 24 5.02 18.02 -11.87
C LYS A 24 3.98 18.04 -10.76
N CYS A 25 4.38 18.34 -9.52
CA CYS A 25 3.50 18.21 -8.37
C CYS A 25 2.48 19.37 -8.33
N THR A 26 1.19 19.04 -8.43
CA THR A 26 0.10 20.04 -8.37
C THR A 26 -0.38 20.34 -6.94
N GLY A 27 0.20 19.72 -5.91
CA GLY A 27 -0.27 19.90 -4.53
C GLY A 27 -1.66 19.28 -4.27
N CYS A 28 -2.08 18.26 -5.03
CA CYS A 28 -3.42 17.65 -4.85
C CYS A 28 -3.61 16.90 -3.52
N GLY A 29 -2.52 16.54 -2.82
CA GLY A 29 -2.55 15.92 -1.49
C GLY A 29 -2.96 14.45 -1.45
N LEU A 30 -3.21 13.79 -2.59
CA LEU A 30 -3.57 12.36 -2.62
C LEU A 30 -2.52 11.46 -1.93
N CYS A 31 -1.24 11.83 -2.00
CA CYS A 31 -0.17 11.11 -1.30
C CYS A 31 -0.33 11.15 0.23
N LEU A 32 -0.76 12.27 0.81
CA LEU A 32 -1.09 12.35 2.24
C LEU A 32 -2.35 11.52 2.53
N LEU A 33 -3.40 11.70 1.73
CA LEU A 33 -4.67 11.01 1.92
C LEU A 33 -4.53 9.49 1.89
N THR A 34 -3.72 8.96 0.98
CA THR A 34 -3.51 7.50 0.85
C THR A 34 -2.46 6.92 1.80
N CYS A 35 -1.49 7.71 2.27
CA CYS A 35 -0.40 7.19 3.09
C CYS A 35 -0.84 7.01 4.55
N GLY A 36 -1.04 5.76 4.95
CA GLY A 36 -1.27 5.38 6.35
C GLY A 36 0.02 5.20 7.18
N SER A 37 1.19 5.38 6.56
CA SER A 37 2.50 5.16 7.19
C SER A 37 3.18 6.46 7.61
N ASP A 38 2.46 7.58 7.67
CA ASP A 38 2.99 8.85 8.17
C ASP A 38 4.27 9.35 7.47
N VAL A 39 4.44 9.04 6.18
CA VAL A 39 5.65 9.41 5.39
C VAL A 39 5.65 10.90 5.04
N PHE A 40 4.47 11.46 4.76
CA PHE A 40 4.32 12.81 4.22
C PHE A 40 3.89 13.82 5.29
N ARG A 41 4.29 15.07 5.07
CA ARG A 41 3.77 16.28 5.72
C ARG A 41 3.29 17.27 4.67
N TRP A 42 2.59 18.30 5.11
CA TRP A 42 2.06 19.35 4.25
C TRP A 42 2.73 20.68 4.59
N ASP A 43 3.33 21.32 3.58
CA ASP A 43 3.82 22.69 3.68
C ASP A 43 2.67 23.65 3.29
N PRO A 44 2.09 24.41 4.25
CA PRO A 44 1.01 25.32 3.96
C PRO A 44 1.44 26.55 3.15
N GLU A 45 2.73 26.95 3.21
CA GLU A 45 3.24 28.12 2.49
C GLU A 45 3.46 27.79 1.01
N GLY A 46 4.13 26.67 0.73
CA GLY A 46 4.30 26.18 -0.64
C GLY A 46 3.06 25.53 -1.24
N GLY A 47 2.09 25.13 -0.40
CA GLY A 47 0.90 24.38 -0.85
C GLY A 47 1.25 22.99 -1.39
N LEU A 48 2.31 22.37 -0.87
CA LEU A 48 2.89 21.15 -1.42
C LEU A 48 3.13 20.08 -0.35
N PRO A 49 3.04 18.78 -0.72
CA PRO A 49 3.41 17.67 0.15
C PRO A 49 4.93 17.53 0.26
N VAL A 50 5.43 17.15 1.43
CA VAL A 50 6.86 16.93 1.71
C VAL A 50 7.08 15.52 2.27
N VAL A 51 8.14 14.84 1.84
CA VAL A 51 8.57 13.56 2.43
C VAL A 51 9.34 13.82 3.72
N ALA A 52 8.64 13.81 4.86
CA ALA A 52 9.23 14.16 6.16
C ALA A 52 9.74 12.95 6.95
N ASN A 53 9.08 11.79 6.81
CA ASN A 53 9.44 10.56 7.53
C ASN A 53 9.72 9.40 6.56
N PRO A 54 10.78 9.48 5.73
CA PRO A 54 11.08 8.46 4.73
C PRO A 54 11.25 7.06 5.33
N GLY A 55 11.78 6.96 6.55
CA GLY A 55 11.98 5.69 7.26
C GLY A 55 10.69 4.92 7.58
N ASN A 56 9.53 5.59 7.59
CA ASN A 56 8.25 4.93 7.85
C ASN A 56 7.66 4.26 6.60
N CYS A 57 8.23 4.52 5.40
CA CYS A 57 7.71 3.91 4.18
C CYS A 57 7.90 2.39 4.21
N VAL A 58 6.79 1.67 4.01
CA VAL A 58 6.80 0.20 3.94
C VAL A 58 7.62 -0.24 2.73
N LEU A 59 8.53 -1.19 2.92
CA LEU A 59 9.36 -1.73 1.84
C LEU A 59 8.47 -2.25 0.69
N GLY A 60 8.79 -1.83 -0.53
CA GLY A 60 8.07 -2.22 -1.75
C GLY A 60 6.74 -1.50 -1.97
N CYS A 61 6.23 -0.73 -1.01
CA CYS A 61 4.98 0.03 -1.20
C CYS A 61 5.18 1.13 -2.24
N THR A 62 4.27 1.22 -3.22
CA THR A 62 4.26 2.22 -4.30
C THR A 62 2.90 2.89 -4.51
N THR A 63 1.97 2.75 -3.54
CA THR A 63 0.58 3.21 -3.69
C THR A 63 0.46 4.71 -4.00
N CYS A 64 1.28 5.55 -3.36
CA CYS A 64 1.27 6.99 -3.61
C CYS A 64 1.68 7.35 -5.05
N ALA A 65 2.64 6.63 -5.64
CA ALA A 65 3.04 6.84 -7.02
C ALA A 65 1.92 6.41 -7.99
N ARG A 66 1.28 5.26 -7.74
CA ARG A 66 0.17 4.75 -8.59
C ARG A 66 -1.05 5.67 -8.60
N LEU A 67 -1.30 6.37 -7.51
CA LEU A 67 -2.42 7.31 -7.37
C LEU A 67 -2.05 8.75 -7.74
N CYS A 68 -0.78 9.04 -8.07
CA CYS A 68 -0.39 10.38 -8.50
C CYS A 68 -0.82 10.59 -9.96
N PRO A 69 -1.76 11.51 -10.26
CA PRO A 69 -2.23 11.71 -11.63
C PRO A 69 -1.18 12.37 -12.55
N GLU A 70 -0.14 12.98 -11.96
CA GLU A 70 0.94 13.72 -12.64
C GLU A 70 2.25 12.95 -12.73
N ASP A 71 2.29 11.70 -12.23
CA ASP A 71 3.52 10.90 -12.17
C ASP A 71 4.70 11.63 -11.46
N ALA A 72 4.37 12.50 -10.49
CA ALA A 72 5.33 13.30 -9.74
C ALA A 72 6.07 12.51 -8.64
N ILE A 73 5.74 11.24 -8.42
CA ILE A 73 6.32 10.43 -7.32
C ILE A 73 7.06 9.23 -7.86
N THR A 74 8.33 9.09 -7.49
CA THR A 74 9.21 7.99 -7.90
C THR A 74 9.81 7.26 -6.69
N PHE A 75 10.37 6.07 -6.93
CA PHE A 75 11.05 5.25 -5.93
C PHE A 75 12.47 4.87 -6.42
N PRO A 76 13.39 4.47 -5.52
CA PRO A 76 14.80 4.31 -5.86
C PRO A 76 15.14 3.17 -6.85
N ASP A 77 14.27 2.15 -6.97
CA ASP A 77 14.47 0.99 -7.85
C ASP A 77 13.09 0.42 -8.23
N ASP A 78 13.08 -0.54 -9.16
CA ASP A 78 11.90 -1.35 -9.43
C ASP A 78 11.45 -2.09 -8.14
N PRO A 79 10.20 -1.93 -7.70
CA PRO A 79 9.75 -2.47 -6.42
C PRO A 79 9.86 -3.98 -6.32
N LYS A 80 9.63 -4.70 -7.43
CA LYS A 80 9.63 -6.16 -7.44
C LYS A 80 11.07 -6.69 -7.37
N ARG A 81 11.98 -6.12 -8.15
CA ARG A 81 13.42 -6.41 -8.09
C ARG A 81 13.97 -6.10 -6.69
N PHE A 82 13.65 -4.93 -6.15
CA PHE A 82 14.07 -4.50 -4.83
C PHE A 82 13.60 -5.50 -3.75
N ILE A 83 12.30 -5.75 -3.65
CA ILE A 83 11.76 -6.67 -2.64
C ILE A 83 12.28 -8.09 -2.81
N ARG A 84 12.42 -8.59 -4.04
CA ARG A 84 13.03 -9.90 -4.30
C ARG A 84 14.44 -9.97 -3.71
N SER A 85 15.24 -8.92 -3.88
CA SER A 85 16.59 -8.86 -3.30
C SER A 85 16.58 -8.91 -1.77
N VAL A 86 15.65 -8.18 -1.13
CA VAL A 86 15.48 -8.17 0.33
C VAL A 86 15.07 -9.56 0.83
N ILE A 87 14.06 -10.18 0.21
CA ILE A 87 13.55 -11.51 0.60
C ILE A 87 14.67 -12.56 0.56
N ILE A 88 15.50 -12.55 -0.50
CA ILE A 88 16.60 -13.49 -0.66
C ILE A 88 17.72 -13.22 0.35
N LYS A 89 18.15 -11.96 0.46
CA LYS A 89 19.27 -11.55 1.34
C LYS A 89 18.97 -11.81 2.81
N GLU A 90 17.76 -11.47 3.25
CA GLU A 90 17.33 -11.60 4.65
C GLU A 90 16.72 -12.97 4.96
N LYS A 91 16.60 -13.84 3.94
CA LYS A 91 15.95 -15.15 4.04
C LYS A 91 14.59 -15.04 4.74
N ALA A 92 13.68 -14.20 4.23
CA ALA A 92 12.47 -13.82 4.96
C ALA A 92 11.47 -14.96 5.24
N PHE A 93 11.48 -16.05 4.47
CA PHE A 93 10.42 -17.08 4.53
C PHE A 93 10.25 -17.85 5.84
N PRO A 94 11.30 -18.19 6.63
CA PRO A 94 11.12 -18.75 7.96
C PRO A 94 10.30 -17.81 8.85
N THR A 95 10.62 -16.51 8.89
CA THR A 95 9.85 -15.51 9.64
C THR A 95 8.42 -15.39 9.12
N VAL A 96 8.22 -15.33 7.80
CA VAL A 96 6.88 -15.30 7.17
C VAL A 96 6.02 -16.50 7.58
N ARG A 97 6.62 -17.70 7.70
CA ARG A 97 5.88 -18.90 8.13
C ARG A 97 5.45 -18.82 9.59
N GLU A 98 6.30 -18.29 10.46
CA GLU A 98 5.92 -18.09 11.87
C GLU A 98 4.84 -17.01 12.01
N GLU A 99 5.00 -15.86 11.32
CA GLU A 99 3.97 -14.81 11.28
C GLU A 99 2.64 -15.33 10.71
N LEU A 100 2.68 -16.25 9.73
CA LEU A 100 1.47 -16.87 9.19
C LEU A 100 0.78 -17.72 10.25
N LYS A 101 1.52 -18.56 10.98
CA LYS A 101 0.95 -19.37 12.08
C LYS A 101 0.34 -18.47 13.15
N GLU A 102 1.05 -17.42 13.56
CA GLU A 102 0.56 -16.42 14.51
C GLU A 102 -0.72 -15.76 14.00
N ARG A 103 -0.74 -15.36 12.73
CA ARG A 103 -1.89 -14.72 12.08
C ARG A 103 -3.12 -15.64 12.08
N LEU A 104 -2.96 -16.91 11.73
CA LEU A 104 -4.05 -17.90 11.71
C LEU A 104 -4.47 -18.37 13.10
N SER A 105 -3.59 -18.25 14.10
CA SER A 105 -3.94 -18.45 15.51
C SER A 105 -4.79 -17.29 16.03
N LYS A 106 -4.37 -16.05 15.74
CA LYS A 106 -5.06 -14.83 16.16
C LYS A 106 -6.42 -14.64 15.48
N TYR A 107 -6.55 -15.09 14.22
CA TYR A 107 -7.77 -14.95 13.42
C TYR A 107 -8.18 -16.30 12.80
N PRO A 108 -8.87 -17.17 13.57
CA PRO A 108 -9.28 -18.49 13.09
C PRO A 108 -10.22 -18.45 11.87
N ASP A 109 -10.99 -17.37 11.70
CA ASP A 109 -11.89 -17.11 10.56
C ASP A 109 -11.14 -16.99 9.23
N ARG A 110 -9.81 -16.81 9.26
CA ARG A 110 -8.95 -16.72 8.07
C ARG A 110 -8.41 -18.07 7.62
N ARG A 111 -8.63 -19.13 8.41
CA ARG A 111 -8.38 -20.51 7.99
C ARG A 111 -9.55 -20.95 7.12
N VAL A 112 -9.29 -21.12 5.84
CA VAL A 112 -10.32 -21.44 4.85
C VAL A 112 -9.95 -22.69 4.07
N SER A 113 -10.89 -23.26 3.31
CA SER A 113 -10.56 -24.24 2.27
C SER A 113 -10.49 -23.52 0.92
N ALA A 114 -9.54 -23.87 0.04
CA ALA A 114 -9.40 -23.25 -1.28
C ALA A 114 -10.70 -23.34 -2.11
N GLU A 115 -11.44 -24.44 -1.95
CA GLU A 115 -12.76 -24.70 -2.54
C GLU A 115 -13.85 -23.70 -2.10
N LYS A 116 -13.61 -22.93 -1.04
CA LYS A 116 -14.53 -21.92 -0.48
C LYS A 116 -13.89 -20.53 -0.48
N ALA A 117 -13.38 -20.11 -1.63
CA ALA A 117 -13.06 -18.70 -1.87
C ALA A 117 -14.35 -17.87 -1.76
N VAL A 118 -14.70 -17.46 -0.54
CA VAL A 118 -15.84 -16.57 -0.31
C VAL A 118 -15.44 -15.24 -0.91
N THR A 119 -16.10 -14.80 -1.98
CA THR A 119 -15.96 -13.42 -2.45
C THR A 119 -16.93 -12.58 -1.64
N LEU A 120 -16.50 -12.13 -0.47
CA LEU A 120 -17.29 -11.18 0.32
C LEU A 120 -17.29 -9.83 -0.40
N GLY A 121 -18.45 -9.15 -0.37
CA GLY A 121 -18.52 -7.73 -0.70
C GLY A 121 -17.62 -6.90 0.23
N PRO A 122 -17.47 -5.57 -0.01
CA PRO A 122 -16.65 -4.76 0.84
C PRO A 122 -17.28 -4.71 2.23
N SER A 123 -16.47 -4.80 3.29
CA SER A 123 -16.97 -4.56 4.64
C SER A 123 -17.53 -3.13 4.74
N PRO A 124 -18.44 -2.84 5.69
CA PRO A 124 -19.02 -1.49 5.83
C PRO A 124 -17.94 -0.39 5.90
N GLU A 125 -16.83 -0.68 6.55
CA GLU A 125 -15.67 0.20 6.70
C GLU A 125 -14.94 0.51 5.39
N PHE A 126 -14.90 -0.44 4.45
CA PHE A 126 -14.25 -0.28 3.15
C PHE A 126 -15.26 -0.13 2.01
N SER A 127 -16.52 0.16 2.32
CA SER A 127 -17.60 0.32 1.35
C SER A 127 -17.41 1.51 0.42
N LYS A 128 -16.56 2.48 0.79
CA LYS A 128 -16.23 3.66 -0.01
C LYS A 128 -14.74 3.94 -0.06
N TRP A 129 -14.30 4.56 -1.15
CA TRP A 129 -12.96 5.14 -1.31
C TRP A 129 -13.13 6.59 -1.79
N HIS A 130 -12.77 7.56 -0.95
CA HIS A 130 -12.99 8.99 -1.19
C HIS A 130 -14.41 9.30 -1.68
N GLY A 131 -15.40 8.71 -0.97
CA GLY A 131 -16.83 8.82 -1.25
C GLY A 131 -17.34 8.08 -2.49
N ILE A 132 -16.49 7.41 -3.25
CA ILE A 132 -16.86 6.55 -4.38
C ILE A 132 -17.21 5.16 -3.84
N ASP A 133 -18.30 4.54 -4.30
CA ASP A 133 -18.64 3.16 -3.92
C ASP A 133 -17.50 2.23 -4.32
N ARG A 134 -17.01 1.44 -3.37
CA ARG A 134 -15.90 0.53 -3.57
C ARG A 134 -16.19 -0.53 -4.64
N ARG A 135 -17.46 -0.89 -4.85
CA ARG A 135 -17.88 -1.84 -5.90
C ARG A 135 -17.70 -1.29 -7.31
N ALA A 136 -17.70 0.03 -7.47
CA ALA A 136 -17.49 0.69 -8.76
C ALA A 136 -16.01 0.79 -9.17
N ILE A 137 -15.09 0.36 -8.30
CA ILE A 137 -13.64 0.45 -8.54
C ILE A 137 -13.08 -0.95 -8.79
N ASN A 138 -12.64 -1.20 -10.02
CA ASN A 138 -11.99 -2.44 -10.43
C ASN A 138 -10.53 -2.47 -9.93
N TRP A 139 -10.35 -2.77 -8.64
CA TRP A 139 -9.04 -2.96 -8.05
C TRP A 139 -9.08 -4.06 -6.99
N GLY A 140 -8.15 -5.02 -7.06
CA GLY A 140 -8.04 -6.09 -6.09
C GLY A 140 -7.14 -7.22 -6.59
N PRO A 141 -6.59 -8.03 -5.69
CA PRO A 141 -5.74 -9.15 -6.08
C PRO A 141 -6.57 -10.31 -6.61
N VAL A 142 -6.02 -11.02 -7.59
CA VAL A 142 -6.44 -12.37 -8.00
C VAL A 142 -5.23 -13.29 -7.85
N ILE A 143 -5.45 -14.52 -7.40
CA ILE A 143 -4.40 -15.54 -7.25
C ILE A 143 -4.52 -16.56 -8.39
N ASP A 144 -3.40 -16.80 -9.06
CA ASP A 144 -3.15 -17.90 -9.97
C ASP A 144 -2.74 -19.13 -9.13
N GLU A 145 -3.64 -20.10 -9.00
CA GLU A 145 -3.48 -21.24 -8.10
C GLU A 145 -2.35 -22.16 -8.50
N ASP A 146 -2.06 -22.30 -9.80
CA ASP A 146 -1.00 -23.14 -10.32
C ASP A 146 0.39 -22.61 -9.93
N LYS A 147 0.52 -21.27 -9.85
CA LYS A 147 1.76 -20.62 -9.43
C LYS A 147 1.87 -20.44 -7.91
N CYS A 148 0.76 -20.49 -7.20
CA CYS A 148 0.74 -20.28 -5.76
C CYS A 148 1.38 -21.46 -5.01
N VAL A 149 2.54 -21.24 -4.39
CA VAL A 149 3.22 -22.29 -3.60
C VAL A 149 2.83 -22.32 -2.11
N GLY A 150 1.87 -21.49 -1.71
CA GLY A 150 1.43 -21.43 -0.30
C GLY A 150 2.46 -20.86 0.67
N CYS A 151 3.24 -19.86 0.26
CA CYS A 151 4.27 -19.29 1.13
C CYS A 151 3.73 -18.41 2.27
N GLY A 152 2.50 -17.90 2.16
CA GLY A 152 1.87 -17.05 3.17
C GLY A 152 2.22 -15.55 3.14
N MET A 153 3.20 -15.13 2.32
CA MET A 153 3.68 -13.74 2.26
C MET A 153 2.54 -12.72 2.07
N CYS A 154 1.64 -12.97 1.13
CA CYS A 154 0.51 -12.08 0.86
C CYS A 154 -0.47 -11.97 2.04
N VAL A 155 -0.62 -13.05 2.82
CA VAL A 155 -1.50 -13.09 3.99
C VAL A 155 -0.92 -12.24 5.12
N VAL A 156 0.38 -12.38 5.40
CA VAL A 156 1.02 -11.71 6.54
C VAL A 156 1.30 -10.23 6.28
N GLN A 157 1.73 -9.85 5.07
CA GLN A 157 2.00 -8.45 4.76
C GLN A 157 0.72 -7.61 4.60
N CYS A 158 -0.42 -8.25 4.28
CA CYS A 158 -1.69 -7.56 4.18
C CYS A 158 -2.13 -7.09 5.57
N SER A 159 -2.64 -5.86 5.64
CA SER A 159 -3.16 -5.29 6.89
C SER A 159 -4.21 -6.22 7.49
N GLU A 160 -4.05 -6.52 8.78
CA GLU A 160 -5.00 -7.33 9.55
C GLU A 160 -6.43 -6.79 9.47
N ARG A 161 -6.57 -5.47 9.41
CA ARG A 161 -7.84 -4.76 9.33
C ARG A 161 -8.58 -5.01 8.01
N ARG A 162 -7.85 -5.18 6.89
CA ARG A 162 -8.47 -5.32 5.56
C ARG A 162 -8.94 -6.73 5.26
N ASN A 163 -8.34 -7.74 5.88
CA ASN A 163 -8.74 -9.15 5.73
C ASN A 163 -8.94 -9.60 4.27
N VAL A 164 -8.04 -9.18 3.36
CA VAL A 164 -8.16 -9.48 1.93
C VAL A 164 -7.89 -10.95 1.63
N PHE A 165 -7.00 -11.57 2.42
CA PHE A 165 -6.52 -12.92 2.21
C PHE A 165 -6.85 -13.85 3.39
N GLY A 166 -7.19 -15.09 3.05
CA GLY A 166 -7.20 -16.24 3.92
C GLY A 166 -6.13 -17.25 3.51
N PHE A 167 -6.03 -18.36 4.24
CA PHE A 167 -5.10 -19.42 3.94
C PHE A 167 -5.73 -20.80 4.13
N ASP A 168 -5.53 -21.66 3.14
CA ASP A 168 -5.83 -23.09 3.20
C ASP A 168 -4.59 -23.85 3.66
N GLU A 169 -4.62 -24.30 4.91
CA GLU A 169 -3.54 -25.07 5.52
C GLU A 169 -3.40 -26.47 4.89
N LYS A 170 -4.51 -27.08 4.45
CA LYS A 170 -4.52 -28.42 3.86
C LYS A 170 -4.01 -28.38 2.41
N GLY A 171 -4.58 -27.50 1.60
CA GLY A 171 -4.16 -27.28 0.22
C GLY A 171 -2.83 -26.54 0.09
N ARG A 172 -2.36 -25.91 1.17
CA ARG A 172 -1.22 -24.99 1.19
C ARG A 172 -1.36 -23.91 0.12
N LYS A 173 -2.47 -23.18 0.16
CA LYS A 173 -2.77 -22.09 -0.79
C LYS A 173 -3.24 -20.85 -0.04
N ALA A 174 -2.79 -19.69 -0.51
CA ALA A 174 -3.44 -18.43 -0.14
C ALA A 174 -4.72 -18.28 -0.95
N VAL A 175 -5.77 -17.71 -0.33
CA VAL A 175 -7.09 -17.51 -0.91
C VAL A 175 -7.47 -16.05 -0.79
N VAL A 176 -8.08 -15.46 -1.83
CA VAL A 176 -8.64 -14.10 -1.75
C VAL A 176 -10.05 -14.17 -1.17
N LEU A 177 -10.28 -13.55 -0.01
CA LEU A 177 -11.57 -13.53 0.70
C LEU A 177 -12.39 -12.26 0.45
N ALA A 178 -11.71 -11.12 0.34
CA ALA A 178 -12.39 -9.84 0.23
C ALA A 178 -11.57 -8.91 -0.68
N PRO A 179 -11.60 -9.14 -2.01
CA PRO A 179 -10.80 -8.34 -2.94
C PRO A 179 -11.13 -6.85 -2.84
N GLN A 180 -12.39 -6.53 -2.56
CA GLN A 180 -12.87 -5.15 -2.42
C GLN A 180 -12.43 -4.47 -1.12
N ASN A 181 -11.94 -5.21 -0.11
CA ASN A 181 -11.31 -4.57 1.05
C ASN A 181 -9.88 -4.10 0.76
N CYS A 182 -9.29 -4.51 -0.37
CA CYS A 182 -7.96 -4.09 -0.76
C CYS A 182 -7.93 -2.57 -0.98
N MET A 183 -6.88 -1.91 -0.45
CA MET A 183 -6.68 -0.47 -0.66
C MET A 183 -6.52 -0.19 -2.15
N VAL A 184 -7.31 0.74 -2.67
CA VAL A 184 -7.20 1.18 -4.07
C VAL A 184 -5.78 1.68 -4.33
N GLY A 185 -5.14 1.17 -5.39
CA GLY A 185 -3.74 1.44 -5.73
C GLY A 185 -2.71 0.58 -5.01
N CYS A 186 -3.05 -0.15 -3.94
CA CYS A 186 -2.09 -1.06 -3.31
C CYS A 186 -1.94 -2.35 -4.11
N ASN A 187 -0.70 -2.78 -4.34
CA ASN A 187 -0.38 -4.09 -4.93
C ASN A 187 0.82 -4.77 -4.24
N ASN A 188 1.08 -4.44 -2.97
CA ASN A 188 2.30 -4.87 -2.29
C ASN A 188 2.46 -6.41 -2.25
N CYS A 189 1.34 -7.15 -2.19
CA CYS A 189 1.34 -8.62 -2.26
C CYS A 189 1.78 -9.17 -3.63
N GLN A 190 1.47 -8.47 -4.72
CA GLN A 190 2.01 -8.80 -6.04
C GLN A 190 3.51 -8.54 -6.10
N ILE A 191 3.97 -7.41 -5.55
CA ILE A 191 5.39 -7.05 -5.51
C ILE A 191 6.23 -8.07 -4.73
N ALA A 192 5.71 -8.58 -3.61
CA ALA A 192 6.42 -9.55 -2.78
C ALA A 192 6.26 -11.02 -3.22
N CYS A 193 5.44 -11.29 -4.24
CA CYS A 193 5.24 -12.65 -4.73
C CYS A 193 6.41 -13.08 -5.63
N LEU A 194 7.28 -13.96 -5.14
CA LEU A 194 8.41 -14.47 -5.95
C LEU A 194 8.00 -15.38 -7.12
N TRP A 195 6.75 -15.86 -7.12
CA TRP A 195 6.23 -16.82 -8.10
C TRP A 195 5.26 -16.20 -9.11
N ASP A 196 5.04 -14.89 -9.04
CA ASP A 196 4.13 -14.19 -9.95
C ASP A 196 2.72 -14.77 -9.97
N ALA A 197 2.29 -15.29 -8.82
CA ALA A 197 0.98 -15.87 -8.62
C ALA A 197 -0.11 -14.82 -8.38
N ILE A 198 0.22 -13.54 -8.17
CA ILE A 198 -0.76 -12.51 -7.83
C ILE A 198 -0.86 -11.48 -8.94
N LYS A 199 -2.09 -11.25 -9.43
CA LYS A 199 -2.40 -10.27 -10.47
C LYS A 199 -3.30 -9.16 -9.90
N PHE A 200 -3.20 -7.99 -10.50
CA PHE A 200 -4.08 -6.85 -10.28
C PHE A 200 -4.56 -6.34 -11.65
N PRO A 201 -5.70 -5.62 -11.69
CA PRO A 201 -6.12 -4.88 -12.88
C PRO A 201 -5.07 -3.86 -13.35
N ASP A 202 -5.28 -3.36 -14.56
CA ASP A 202 -4.41 -2.33 -15.15
C ASP A 202 -4.45 -1.04 -14.30
N PRO A 203 -3.30 -0.45 -13.91
CA PRO A 203 -3.26 0.76 -13.10
C PRO A 203 -3.68 2.03 -13.84
N SER A 204 -3.82 2.03 -15.17
CA SER A 204 -4.24 3.21 -15.94
C SER A 204 -5.63 3.72 -15.54
N GLU A 205 -6.58 2.81 -15.26
CA GLU A 205 -7.91 3.16 -14.75
C GLU A 205 -7.84 3.90 -13.41
N LEU A 206 -6.85 3.58 -12.57
CA LEU A 206 -6.66 4.27 -11.29
C LEU A 206 -6.19 5.71 -11.46
N LYS A 207 -5.34 5.98 -12.45
CA LYS A 207 -4.87 7.34 -12.73
C LYS A 207 -6.00 8.23 -13.18
N GLU A 208 -6.86 7.73 -14.06
CA GLU A 208 -8.06 8.46 -14.49
C GLU A 208 -9.01 8.71 -13.31
N LEU A 209 -9.23 7.69 -12.47
CA LEU A 209 -10.04 7.82 -11.27
C LEU A 209 -9.47 8.86 -10.29
N ALA A 210 -8.14 8.84 -10.07
CA ALA A 210 -7.45 9.82 -9.23
C ALA A 210 -7.56 11.24 -9.82
N ARG A 211 -7.41 11.40 -11.14
CA ARG A 211 -7.57 12.69 -11.82
C ARG A 211 -8.99 13.23 -11.64
N LYS A 212 -10.02 12.43 -11.88
CA LYS A 212 -11.43 12.82 -11.63
C LYS A 212 -11.68 13.25 -10.19
N LEU A 213 -11.06 12.55 -9.22
CA LEU A 213 -11.17 12.90 -7.80
C LEU A 213 -10.52 14.26 -7.49
N VAL A 214 -9.37 14.56 -8.12
CA VAL A 214 -8.70 15.87 -8.01
C VAL A 214 -9.52 16.96 -8.69
N ASP A 215 -9.94 16.75 -9.94
CA ASP A 215 -10.69 17.72 -10.74
C ASP A 215 -12.04 18.08 -10.09
N SER A 216 -12.65 17.13 -9.37
CA SER A 216 -13.90 17.37 -8.64
C SER A 216 -13.74 18.25 -7.39
N GLY A 217 -12.52 18.59 -6.98
CA GLY A 217 -12.22 19.31 -5.74
C GLY A 217 -12.28 18.45 -4.46
N ARG A 218 -12.87 17.25 -4.51
CA ARG A 218 -13.00 16.38 -3.33
C ARG A 218 -11.67 16.03 -2.67
N ALA A 219 -10.63 15.75 -3.45
CA ALA A 219 -9.31 15.47 -2.88
C ALA A 219 -8.80 16.65 -2.02
N ARG A 220 -9.06 17.88 -2.46
CA ARG A 220 -8.68 19.09 -1.74
C ARG A 220 -9.49 19.26 -0.46
N GLU A 221 -10.81 19.10 -0.54
CA GLU A 221 -11.70 19.18 0.63
C GLU A 221 -11.30 18.17 1.72
N GLU A 222 -11.05 16.91 1.33
CA GLU A 222 -10.63 15.86 2.27
C GLU A 222 -9.26 16.13 2.88
N LEU A 223 -8.32 16.66 2.07
CA LEU A 223 -7.00 17.05 2.56
C LEU A 223 -7.13 18.14 3.63
N GLU A 224 -7.88 19.20 3.37
CA GLU A 224 -8.07 20.31 4.31
C GLU A 224 -8.73 19.84 5.61
N ALA A 225 -9.76 19.00 5.51
CA ALA A 225 -10.39 18.37 6.67
C ALA A 225 -9.38 17.55 7.50
N ARG A 226 -8.55 16.74 6.83
CA ARG A 226 -7.51 15.94 7.49
C ARG A 226 -6.46 16.79 8.18
N LEU A 227 -6.00 17.86 7.54
CA LEU A 227 -5.01 18.77 8.13
C LEU A 227 -5.58 19.52 9.34
N LYS A 228 -6.84 19.93 9.29
CA LYS A 228 -7.54 20.54 10.43
C LYS A 228 -7.68 19.56 11.60
N GLN A 229 -7.99 18.30 11.33
CA GLN A 229 -8.13 17.25 12.35
C GLN A 229 -6.79 16.77 12.90
N ASN A 230 -5.70 16.91 12.14
CA ASN A 230 -4.37 16.46 12.54
C ASN A 230 -3.29 17.51 12.20
N PRO A 231 -3.14 18.56 13.04
CA PRO A 231 -2.15 19.60 12.84
C PRO A 231 -0.69 19.11 12.80
N ASN A 232 -0.39 17.93 13.35
CA ASN A 232 0.95 17.33 13.29
C ASN A 232 1.36 16.90 11.89
N LEU A 233 0.43 16.93 10.92
CA LEU A 233 0.72 16.73 9.50
C LEU A 233 1.30 17.99 8.84
N LEU A 234 1.22 19.16 9.48
CA LEU A 234 1.81 20.39 8.96
C LEU A 234 3.33 20.41 9.23
N ILE A 235 4.08 20.98 8.29
CA ILE A 235 5.50 21.28 8.45
C ILE A 235 5.77 22.70 7.97
N ARG A 236 6.68 23.41 8.63
CA ARG A 236 7.23 24.68 8.13
C ARG A 236 8.62 24.39 7.60
N LEU A 237 8.82 24.61 6.31
CA LEU A 237 10.14 24.53 5.71
C LEU A 237 10.91 25.82 6.00
N PRO A 238 12.22 25.76 6.25
CA PRO A 238 13.03 26.97 6.22
C PRO A 238 12.96 27.59 4.81
N PRO A 239 13.04 28.92 4.69
CA PRO A 239 13.03 29.58 3.38
C PRO A 239 14.13 28.98 2.50
N ALA A 240 13.79 28.70 1.23
CA ALA A 240 14.73 28.12 0.28
C ALA A 240 16.00 28.97 0.24
N ARG A 241 17.17 28.35 0.44
CA ARG A 241 18.43 29.05 0.13
C ARG A 241 18.42 29.35 -1.37
N PRO A 242 18.74 30.58 -1.79
CA PRO A 242 18.89 30.87 -3.21
C PRO A 242 19.91 29.87 -3.78
N MET A 243 19.54 29.22 -4.89
CA MET A 243 20.47 28.39 -5.65
C MET A 243 21.56 29.32 -6.18
N SER A 244 22.76 29.22 -5.59
CA SER A 244 23.98 29.91 -6.04
C SER A 244 24.57 29.23 -7.27
#